data_AF-A0A0D2Q5F0-F1
#
_entry.id   AF-A0A0D2Q5F0-F1
#
_cell.length_a   1.000
_cell.length_b   1.000
_cell.length_c   1.000
_cell.angle_alpha   90.00
_cell.angle_beta   90.00
_cell.angle_gamma   90.00
#
_symmetry.space_group_name_H-M   'P 1'
#
loop_
_entity.id
_entity.type
_entity.pdbx_description
1 polymer ?
#
loop_
_entity_poly.entity_id
_entity_poly.type
_entity_poly.pdbx_seq_one_letter_code
_entity_poly.pdbx_strand_id
1 'polypeptide(L)'
;MAAAGSLQNLLKLGTKIVGVGRNYAAHAKELGNAVPKPTSSYLENGGTIEVPHPLNSLDYEVELAVVIGKTARDVPENTAMNYVGGYALALDMTAREIQSVAKSAGLPWTVAKGQDTFTPISSVFSVSMVPNPDNLELWLKVDDEIRQKGSTKDMIFKIPYLISHISSIMTLFEGDTILTG
;
A
#
# COMPACT_ATOMS: atom_id res chain seq x y z
N MET A 1 -17.45 -5.06 -20.59
CA MET A 1 -16.55 -3.90 -20.74
C MET A 1 -16.95 -2.67 -19.91
N ALA A 2 -18.06 -2.67 -19.15
CA ALA A 2 -18.47 -1.55 -18.30
C ALA A 2 -17.89 -1.54 -16.85
N ALA A 3 -17.09 -2.55 -16.46
CA ALA A 3 -16.66 -2.75 -15.07
C ALA A 3 -15.30 -2.12 -14.71
N ALA A 4 -14.43 -1.83 -15.69
CA ALA A 4 -13.09 -1.30 -15.42
C ALA A 4 -13.11 0.19 -15.01
N GLY A 5 -14.01 0.98 -15.60
CA GLY A 5 -14.15 2.41 -15.26
C GLY A 5 -14.74 2.66 -13.88
N SER A 6 -15.60 1.77 -13.37
CA SER A 6 -16.23 1.92 -12.05
C SER A 6 -15.27 1.62 -10.89
N LEU A 7 -14.36 0.65 -11.06
CA LEU A 7 -13.41 0.28 -10.00
C LEU A 7 -12.27 1.30 -9.85
N GLN A 8 -11.86 1.94 -10.94
CA GLN A 8 -10.87 3.02 -10.88
C GLN A 8 -11.37 4.26 -10.15
N ASN A 9 -12.68 4.49 -10.16
CA ASN A 9 -13.26 5.57 -9.37
C ASN A 9 -13.13 5.34 -7.86
N LEU A 10 -12.90 4.10 -7.39
CA LEU A 10 -12.68 3.85 -5.97
C LEU A 10 -11.46 4.63 -5.45
N LEU A 11 -10.34 4.65 -6.18
CA LEU A 11 -9.15 5.39 -5.74
C LEU A 11 -9.42 6.91 -5.61
N LYS A 12 -10.33 7.45 -6.42
CA LYS A 12 -10.74 8.87 -6.37
C LYS A 12 -11.66 9.20 -5.20
N LEU A 13 -12.38 8.20 -4.67
CA LEU A 13 -13.19 8.33 -3.45
C LEU A 13 -12.33 8.23 -2.18
N GLY A 14 -11.17 7.58 -2.29
CA GLY A 14 -10.26 7.36 -1.19
C GLY A 14 -9.89 8.66 -0.48
N THR A 15 -9.88 8.58 0.84
CA THR A 15 -9.54 9.70 1.73
C THR A 15 -8.14 9.55 2.31
N LYS A 16 -7.62 8.32 2.37
CA LYS A 16 -6.29 8.00 2.87
C LYS A 16 -5.72 6.71 2.28
N ILE A 17 -4.40 6.59 2.41
CA ILE A 17 -3.64 5.37 2.20
C ILE A 17 -3.01 4.99 3.54
N VAL A 18 -3.09 3.72 3.92
CA VAL A 18 -2.46 3.19 5.15
C VAL A 18 -1.38 2.20 4.72
N GLY A 19 -0.11 2.55 4.89
CA GLY A 19 1.01 1.64 4.66
C GLY A 19 1.30 0.80 5.89
N VAL A 20 1.45 -0.52 5.74
CA VAL A 20 1.77 -1.44 6.84
C VAL A 20 3.21 -1.91 6.69
N GLY A 21 4.14 -1.29 7.41
CA GLY A 21 5.54 -1.71 7.31
C GLY A 21 5.85 -3.02 8.03
N ARG A 22 6.82 -3.77 7.49
CA ARG A 22 7.45 -4.96 8.11
C ARG A 22 6.52 -6.18 8.16
N ASN A 23 5.67 -6.34 7.15
CA ASN A 23 4.71 -7.43 7.04
C ASN A 23 5.25 -8.64 6.26
N TYR A 24 6.42 -8.59 5.63
CA TYR A 24 7.04 -9.76 4.96
C TYR A 24 8.21 -10.32 5.78
N ALA A 25 8.25 -11.65 5.97
CA ALA A 25 9.24 -12.32 6.82
C ALA A 25 10.71 -11.99 6.47
N ALA A 26 11.04 -11.81 5.18
CA ALA A 26 12.38 -11.41 4.73
C ALA A 26 12.78 -9.98 5.17
N HIS A 27 11.80 -9.13 5.52
CA HIS A 27 11.98 -7.74 5.95
C HIS A 27 11.74 -7.52 7.47
N ALA A 28 11.21 -8.52 8.19
CA ALA A 28 10.55 -8.33 9.48
C ALA A 28 11.40 -8.57 10.74
N LYS A 29 12.74 -8.42 10.69
CA LYS A 29 13.58 -8.72 11.88
C LYS A 29 13.35 -7.81 13.10
N GLU A 30 12.57 -6.73 12.99
CA GLU A 30 12.03 -5.96 14.12
C GLU A 30 10.61 -5.46 13.74
N LEU A 31 9.62 -5.46 14.65
CA LEU A 31 8.23 -4.94 14.47
C LEU A 31 8.20 -3.40 14.49
N GLY A 32 7.26 -2.59 13.95
CA GLY A 32 5.98 -2.74 13.27
C GLY A 32 5.28 -1.37 13.45
N ASN A 33 5.12 -0.56 12.40
CA ASN A 33 4.44 0.74 12.46
C ASN A 33 3.65 0.98 11.17
N ALA A 34 2.35 1.19 11.28
CA ALA A 34 1.54 1.68 10.17
C ALA A 34 1.84 3.17 9.94
N VAL A 35 2.01 3.56 8.69
CA VAL A 35 2.28 4.95 8.31
C VAL A 35 1.18 5.44 7.37
N PRO A 36 0.40 6.46 7.74
CA PRO A 36 -0.56 7.06 6.83
C PRO A 36 0.17 7.83 5.72
N LYS A 37 -0.27 7.64 4.47
CA LYS A 37 0.15 8.43 3.30
C LYS A 37 -1.06 9.23 2.77
N PRO A 38 -0.84 10.46 2.29
CA PRO A 38 -1.90 11.27 1.70
C PRO A 38 -2.29 10.72 0.32
N THR A 39 -3.55 10.88 -0.09
CA THR A 39 -4.00 10.48 -1.43
C THR A 39 -3.40 11.33 -2.55
N SER A 40 -2.85 12.51 -2.24
CA SER A 40 -2.04 13.28 -3.20
C SER A 40 -0.75 12.56 -3.62
N SER A 41 -0.30 11.56 -2.84
CA SER A 41 0.85 10.73 -3.22
C SER A 41 0.56 9.74 -4.34
N TYR A 42 -0.70 9.49 -4.69
CA TYR A 42 -1.02 8.60 -5.80
C TYR A 42 -0.39 9.08 -7.11
N LEU A 43 0.22 8.15 -7.82
CA LEU A 43 0.69 8.36 -9.19
C LEU A 43 0.11 7.25 -10.07
N GLU A 44 -0.77 7.63 -10.99
CA GLU A 44 -1.32 6.69 -11.97
C GLU A 44 -0.26 6.30 -13.01
N ASN A 45 -0.48 5.16 -13.68
CA ASN A 45 0.41 4.67 -14.73
C ASN A 45 0.65 5.73 -15.82
N GLY A 46 1.92 5.87 -16.23
CA GLY A 46 2.36 6.90 -17.18
C GLY A 46 2.80 8.22 -16.53
N GLY A 47 2.57 8.37 -15.21
CA GLY A 47 3.14 9.47 -14.44
C GLY A 47 4.65 9.33 -14.20
N THR A 48 5.30 10.41 -13.77
CA THR A 48 6.72 10.44 -13.39
C THR A 48 6.85 10.53 -11.88
N ILE A 49 7.70 9.69 -11.28
CA ILE A 49 8.04 9.77 -9.86
C ILE A 49 8.96 10.97 -9.65
N GLU A 50 8.55 11.90 -8.80
CA GLU A 50 9.35 13.07 -8.45
C GLU A 50 10.37 12.71 -7.37
N VAL A 51 11.64 12.94 -7.64
CA VAL A 51 12.72 12.72 -6.68
C VAL A 51 13.00 14.06 -5.97
N PRO A 52 12.75 14.18 -4.65
CA PRO A 52 12.94 15.43 -3.95
C PRO A 52 14.43 15.76 -3.86
N HIS A 53 14.82 17.02 -4.03
CA HIS A 53 16.22 17.42 -3.93
C HIS A 53 16.50 18.17 -2.61
N PRO A 54 17.67 17.96 -1.97
CA PRO A 54 18.69 16.97 -2.29
C PRO A 54 18.40 15.62 -1.60
N LEU A 55 18.20 14.55 -2.36
CA LEU A 55 18.23 13.16 -1.87
C LEU A 55 19.29 12.37 -2.63
N ASN A 56 20.06 11.55 -1.91
CA ASN A 56 21.01 10.63 -2.54
C ASN A 56 20.41 9.25 -2.78
N SER A 57 19.32 8.90 -2.10
CA SER A 57 18.67 7.58 -2.22
C SER A 57 17.16 7.66 -2.13
N LEU A 58 16.49 7.09 -3.13
CA LEU A 58 15.05 6.83 -3.14
C LEU A 58 14.83 5.32 -3.27
N ASP A 59 14.13 4.74 -2.32
CA ASP A 59 13.83 3.31 -2.30
C ASP A 59 12.43 3.05 -2.86
N TYR A 60 12.28 1.90 -3.51
CA TYR A 60 11.00 1.35 -3.97
C TYR A 60 10.68 0.07 -3.18
N GLU A 61 9.42 -0.08 -2.80
CA GLU A 61 8.89 -1.25 -2.11
C GLU A 61 7.64 -1.73 -2.88
N VAL A 62 7.75 -2.83 -3.64
CA VAL A 62 6.61 -3.39 -4.38
C VAL A 62 5.62 -4.07 -3.43
N GLU A 63 4.37 -3.64 -3.47
CA GLU A 63 3.34 -4.08 -2.52
C GLU A 63 2.01 -4.40 -3.20
N LEU A 64 1.28 -5.35 -2.63
CA LEU A 64 -0.13 -5.53 -2.92
C LEU A 64 -0.91 -4.42 -2.18
N ALA A 65 -1.74 -3.69 -2.92
CA ALA A 65 -2.67 -2.72 -2.36
C ALA A 65 -4.07 -3.33 -2.29
N VAL A 66 -4.74 -3.16 -1.15
CA VAL A 66 -6.13 -3.56 -0.92
C VAL A 66 -7.00 -2.31 -0.90
N VAL A 67 -7.93 -2.20 -1.86
CA VAL A 67 -8.84 -1.07 -1.96
C VAL A 67 -10.14 -1.42 -1.27
N ILE A 68 -10.57 -0.58 -0.32
CA ILE A 68 -11.77 -0.78 0.48
C ILE A 68 -13.00 -0.42 -0.36
N GLY A 69 -13.95 -1.35 -0.46
CA GLY A 69 -15.16 -1.21 -1.28
C GLY A 69 -16.36 -0.65 -0.54
N LYS A 70 -16.31 -0.55 0.79
CA LYS A 70 -17.35 0.06 1.62
C LYS A 70 -16.80 0.40 3.01
N THR A 71 -17.42 1.36 3.68
CA THR A 71 -16.99 1.82 5.01
C THR A 71 -16.84 0.67 6.02
N ALA A 72 -15.67 0.57 6.64
CA ALA A 72 -15.28 -0.42 7.64
C ALA A 72 -14.84 0.28 8.94
N ARG A 73 -15.49 -0.07 10.06
CA ARG A 73 -15.13 0.37 11.41
C ARG A 73 -15.35 -0.80 12.37
N ASP A 74 -14.36 -1.07 13.22
CA ASP A 74 -14.40 -2.15 14.23
C ASP A 74 -14.82 -3.51 13.62
N VAL A 75 -14.29 -3.83 12.43
CA VAL A 75 -14.70 -5.01 11.64
C VAL A 75 -14.04 -6.27 12.20
N PRO A 76 -14.79 -7.33 12.52
CA PRO A 76 -14.22 -8.62 12.89
C PRO A 76 -13.46 -9.27 11.72
N GLU A 77 -12.29 -9.86 12.01
CA GLU A 77 -11.39 -10.49 11.02
C GLU A 77 -12.11 -11.49 10.08
N ASN A 78 -13.00 -12.33 10.63
CA ASN A 78 -13.74 -13.34 9.85
C ASN A 78 -14.72 -12.75 8.82
N THR A 79 -15.04 -11.45 8.91
CA THR A 79 -15.92 -10.74 7.95
C THR A 79 -15.18 -9.68 7.14
N ALA A 80 -13.89 -9.47 7.40
CA ALA A 80 -13.08 -8.40 6.82
C ALA A 80 -13.06 -8.42 5.29
N MET A 81 -13.01 -9.60 4.68
CA MET A 81 -12.96 -9.74 3.22
C MET A 81 -14.22 -9.20 2.52
N ASN A 82 -15.35 -9.08 3.22
CA ASN A 82 -16.59 -8.51 2.67
C ASN A 82 -16.49 -6.99 2.41
N TYR A 83 -15.42 -6.36 2.88
CA TYR A 83 -15.16 -4.92 2.74
C TYR A 83 -14.13 -4.62 1.64
N VAL A 84 -13.54 -5.64 1.01
CA VAL A 84 -12.60 -5.46 -0.10
C VAL A 84 -13.37 -5.14 -1.38
N GLY A 85 -13.05 -4.01 -2.00
CA GLY A 85 -13.59 -3.60 -3.31
C GLY A 85 -12.73 -4.11 -4.47
N GLY A 86 -11.43 -4.24 -4.25
CA GLY A 86 -10.50 -4.76 -5.24
C GLY A 86 -9.04 -4.70 -4.77
N TYR A 87 -8.14 -4.96 -5.70
CA TYR A 87 -6.70 -4.99 -5.46
C TYR A 87 -5.97 -4.14 -6.49
N ALA A 88 -4.81 -3.61 -6.14
CA ALA A 88 -3.90 -2.99 -7.08
C ALA A 88 -2.46 -3.39 -6.76
N LEU A 89 -1.55 -3.20 -7.70
CA LEU A 89 -0.12 -3.22 -7.45
C LEU A 89 0.31 -1.79 -7.14
N ALA A 90 1.08 -1.58 -6.07
CA ALA A 90 1.57 -0.27 -5.71
C ALA A 90 3.07 -0.31 -5.39
N LEU A 91 3.70 0.85 -5.44
CA LEU A 91 5.03 1.07 -4.88
C LEU A 91 4.91 1.97 -3.64
N ASP A 92 5.45 1.53 -2.51
CA ASP A 92 5.67 2.41 -1.36
C ASP A 92 7.05 3.08 -1.48
N MET A 93 7.08 4.21 -2.19
CA MET A 93 8.32 4.96 -2.37
C MET A 93 8.75 5.58 -1.05
N THR A 94 10.03 5.47 -0.74
CA THR A 94 10.59 5.94 0.53
C THR A 94 11.86 6.74 0.34
N ALA A 95 11.86 8.00 0.77
CA ALA A 95 13.06 8.82 0.90
C ALA A 95 13.86 8.34 2.13
N ARG A 96 14.72 7.33 1.96
CA ARG A 96 15.31 6.57 3.07
C ARG A 96 16.16 7.42 4.02
N GLU A 97 16.93 8.38 3.48
CA GLU A 97 17.72 9.31 4.29
C GLU A 97 16.82 10.18 5.18
N ILE A 98 15.74 10.73 4.60
CA ILE A 98 14.75 11.52 5.35
C ILE A 98 14.07 10.65 6.42
N GLN A 99 13.76 9.39 6.11
CA GLN A 99 13.18 8.46 7.08
C GLN A 99 14.13 8.22 8.26
N SER A 100 15.41 8.02 7.99
CA SER A 100 16.44 7.82 9.03
C SER A 100 16.59 9.03 9.94
N VAL A 101 16.58 10.24 9.37
CA VAL A 101 16.59 11.50 10.13
C VAL A 101 15.32 11.63 10.97
N ALA A 102 14.14 11.43 10.37
CA ALA A 102 12.86 11.50 11.07
C ALA A 102 12.79 10.48 12.22
N LYS A 103 13.22 9.24 12.00
CA LYS A 103 13.28 8.19 13.03
C LYS A 103 14.19 8.59 14.19
N SER A 104 15.39 9.10 13.89
CA SER A 104 16.37 9.51 14.92
C SER A 104 15.90 10.71 15.74
N ALA A 105 15.09 11.58 15.13
CA ALA A 105 14.49 12.75 15.77
C ALA A 105 13.11 12.48 16.41
N GLY A 106 12.57 11.25 16.32
CA GLY A 106 11.22 10.93 16.82
C GLY A 106 10.08 11.62 16.05
N LEU A 107 10.32 12.00 14.79
CA LEU A 107 9.36 12.71 13.94
C LEU A 107 8.49 11.73 13.14
N PRO A 108 7.28 12.16 12.71
CA PRO A 108 6.43 11.35 11.85
C PRO A 108 7.11 10.93 10.54
N TRP A 109 6.89 9.70 10.09
CA TRP A 109 7.48 9.20 8.84
C TRP A 109 6.82 9.75 7.58
N THR A 110 5.72 10.51 7.71
CA THR A 110 5.00 11.14 6.60
C THR A 110 5.92 12.01 5.73
N VAL A 111 6.94 12.66 6.30
CA VAL A 111 7.91 13.46 5.52
C VAL A 111 8.76 12.63 4.55
N ALA A 112 8.93 11.34 4.82
CA ALA A 112 9.75 10.43 4.03
C ALA A 112 8.95 9.49 3.13
N LYS A 113 7.70 9.19 3.51
CA LYS A 113 6.82 8.27 2.75
C LYS A 113 5.66 8.99 2.06
N GLY A 114 5.20 10.13 2.56
CA GLY A 114 3.95 10.76 2.13
C GLY A 114 4.11 11.89 1.11
N GLN A 115 5.21 11.96 0.37
CA GLN A 115 5.40 13.01 -0.64
C GLN A 115 4.51 12.79 -1.86
N ASP A 116 4.32 13.83 -2.67
CA ASP A 116 3.60 13.69 -3.93
C ASP A 116 4.32 12.65 -4.82
N THR A 117 3.54 11.90 -5.59
CA THR A 117 4.01 10.78 -6.44
C THR A 117 4.60 9.56 -5.72
N PHE A 118 4.67 9.52 -4.38
CA PHE A 118 5.29 8.41 -3.63
C PHE A 118 4.42 7.16 -3.49
N THR A 119 3.21 7.14 -4.04
CA THR A 119 2.39 5.93 -4.18
C THR A 119 2.01 5.69 -5.64
N PRO A 120 2.98 5.33 -6.51
CA PRO A 120 2.66 4.75 -7.82
C PRO A 120 1.71 3.57 -7.64
N ILE A 121 0.58 3.59 -8.35
CA ILE A 121 -0.47 2.58 -8.20
C ILE A 121 -1.03 2.16 -9.56
N SER A 122 -1.25 0.85 -9.72
CA SER A 122 -1.85 0.28 -10.93
C SER A 122 -3.34 0.57 -11.01
N SER A 123 -3.96 0.07 -12.09
CA SER A 123 -5.41 -0.06 -12.10
C SER A 123 -5.91 -1.01 -11.02
N VAL A 124 -7.13 -0.78 -10.53
CA VAL A 124 -7.82 -1.66 -9.59
C VAL A 124 -8.37 -2.88 -10.32
N PHE A 125 -7.92 -4.06 -9.90
CA PHE A 125 -8.44 -5.37 -10.29
C PHE A 125 -9.63 -5.73 -9.40
N SER A 126 -10.67 -6.30 -10.00
CA SER A 126 -11.81 -6.80 -9.23
C SER A 126 -11.41 -7.98 -8.35
N VAL A 127 -12.13 -8.20 -7.26
CA VAL A 127 -11.91 -9.34 -6.36
C VAL A 127 -11.93 -10.68 -7.13
N SER A 128 -12.82 -10.81 -8.13
CA SER A 128 -12.90 -12.01 -8.97
C SER A 128 -11.67 -12.29 -9.84
N MET A 129 -10.88 -11.26 -10.19
CA MET A 129 -9.62 -11.44 -10.94
C MET A 129 -8.47 -11.92 -10.06
N VAL A 130 -8.62 -11.80 -8.73
CA VAL A 130 -7.60 -12.16 -7.74
C VAL A 130 -8.21 -13.13 -6.72
N PRO A 131 -8.51 -14.38 -7.12
CA PRO A 131 -9.22 -15.34 -6.27
C PRO A 131 -8.42 -15.79 -5.05
N ASN A 132 -7.09 -15.65 -5.07
CA ASN A 132 -6.22 -16.01 -3.96
C ASN A 132 -5.17 -14.90 -3.71
N PRO A 133 -5.53 -13.83 -2.99
CA PRO A 133 -4.63 -12.70 -2.75
C PRO A 133 -3.47 -13.05 -1.81
N ASP A 134 -3.58 -14.12 -1.02
CA ASP A 134 -2.53 -14.62 -0.13
C ASP A 134 -1.51 -15.50 -0.84
N ASN A 135 -1.61 -15.67 -2.16
CA ASN A 135 -0.65 -16.41 -2.98
C ASN A 135 -0.45 -15.79 -4.37
N LEU A 136 0.07 -14.57 -4.36
CA LEU A 136 0.51 -13.85 -5.55
C LEU A 136 2.03 -13.77 -5.56
N GLU A 137 2.62 -13.71 -6.75
CA GLU A 137 4.01 -13.32 -6.95
C GLU A 137 4.04 -11.83 -7.31
N LEU A 138 4.77 -11.04 -6.52
CA LEU A 138 5.02 -9.63 -6.79
C LEU A 138 6.47 -9.47 -7.23
N TRP A 139 6.71 -8.67 -8.25
CA TRP A 139 8.06 -8.39 -8.73
C TRP A 139 8.19 -6.98 -9.27
N LEU A 140 9.41 -6.45 -9.22
CA LEU A 140 9.76 -5.14 -9.74
C LEU A 140 11.11 -5.22 -10.46
N LYS A 141 11.18 -4.53 -11.60
CA LYS A 141 12.40 -4.32 -12.36
C LYS A 141 12.79 -2.84 -12.37
N VAL A 142 14.09 -2.59 -12.40
CA VAL A 142 14.68 -1.28 -12.71
C VAL A 142 15.67 -1.50 -13.83
N ASP A 143 15.52 -0.78 -14.94
CA ASP A 143 16.35 -0.94 -16.14
C ASP A 143 16.45 -2.42 -16.58
N ASP A 144 15.29 -3.08 -16.66
CA ASP A 144 15.10 -4.49 -17.02
C ASP A 144 15.68 -5.55 -16.05
N GLU A 145 16.38 -5.13 -14.99
CA GLU A 145 16.92 -6.01 -13.96
C GLU A 145 15.90 -6.24 -12.83
N ILE A 146 15.69 -7.49 -12.42
CA ILE A 146 14.84 -7.80 -11.26
C ILE A 146 15.52 -7.30 -9.99
N ARG A 147 14.84 -6.41 -9.26
CA ARG A 147 15.31 -5.84 -7.99
C ARG A 147 14.52 -6.34 -6.79
N GLN A 148 13.24 -6.61 -6.97
CA GLN A 148 12.40 -7.24 -5.96
C GLN A 148 11.59 -8.36 -6.58
N LYS A 149 11.46 -9.45 -5.84
CA LYS A 149 10.62 -10.60 -6.15
C LYS A 149 10.21 -11.28 -4.86
N GLY A 150 8.92 -11.42 -4.60
CA GLY A 150 8.40 -12.01 -3.36
C GLY A 150 7.00 -12.58 -3.53
N SER A 151 6.49 -13.25 -2.50
CA SER A 151 5.13 -13.81 -2.53
C SER A 151 4.31 -13.32 -1.35
N THR A 152 3.03 -12.99 -1.61
CA THR A 152 2.07 -12.61 -0.55
C THR A 152 1.77 -13.75 0.43
N LYS A 153 2.19 -15.00 0.11
CA LYS A 153 2.26 -16.12 1.06
C LYS A 153 3.10 -15.79 2.29
N ASP A 154 4.13 -14.99 2.11
CA ASP A 154 5.11 -14.66 3.14
C ASP A 154 4.68 -13.47 4.03
N MET A 155 3.48 -12.91 3.80
CA MET A 155 2.88 -11.95 4.73
C MET A 155 2.68 -12.57 6.11
N ILE A 156 3.17 -11.89 7.14
CA ILE A 156 3.02 -12.23 8.55
C ILE A 156 1.57 -12.00 8.99
N PHE A 157 1.03 -10.82 8.68
CA PHE A 157 -0.34 -10.44 8.93
C PHE A 157 -1.11 -10.45 7.60
N LYS A 158 -2.10 -11.35 7.50
CA LYS A 158 -2.93 -11.49 6.30
C LYS A 158 -3.94 -10.34 6.18
N ILE A 159 -4.46 -10.16 4.97
CA ILE A 159 -5.42 -9.08 4.64
C ILE A 159 -6.59 -8.99 5.62
N PRO A 160 -7.25 -10.10 6.04
CA PRO A 160 -8.34 -10.03 7.01
C PRO A 160 -7.92 -9.37 8.33
N TYR A 161 -6.76 -9.76 8.85
CA TYR A 161 -6.20 -9.18 10.08
C TYR A 161 -5.89 -7.70 9.90
N LEU A 162 -5.25 -7.31 8.78
CA LEU A 162 -4.90 -5.91 8.51
C LEU A 162 -6.14 -5.01 8.52
N ILE A 163 -7.20 -5.42 7.81
CA ILE A 163 -8.46 -4.68 7.77
C ILE A 163 -9.06 -4.60 9.18
N SER A 164 -9.14 -5.73 9.90
CA SER A 164 -9.70 -5.77 11.25
C SER A 164 -8.95 -4.84 12.20
N HIS A 165 -7.63 -4.97 12.25
CA HIS A 165 -6.75 -4.17 13.10
C HIS A 165 -6.82 -2.68 12.78
N ILE A 166 -6.65 -2.30 11.51
CA ILE A 166 -6.69 -0.89 11.11
C ILE A 166 -8.07 -0.29 11.39
N SER A 167 -9.15 -1.03 11.10
CA SER A 167 -10.53 -0.56 11.31
C SER A 167 -10.88 -0.34 12.79
N SER A 168 -10.19 -1.02 13.71
CA SER A 168 -10.32 -0.80 15.17
C SER A 168 -9.70 0.53 15.63
N ILE A 169 -8.70 1.01 14.90
CA ILE A 169 -7.97 2.25 15.18
C ILE A 169 -8.68 3.41 14.49
N MET A 170 -8.92 3.32 13.18
CA MET A 170 -9.54 4.36 12.36
C MET A 170 -10.55 3.78 11.38
N THR A 171 -11.65 4.47 11.11
CA THR A 171 -12.60 4.08 10.07
C THR A 171 -11.89 4.06 8.71
N LEU A 172 -12.05 2.97 7.96
CA LEU A 172 -11.68 2.86 6.55
C LEU A 172 -12.91 3.22 5.71
N PHE A 173 -12.83 4.25 4.88
CA PHE A 173 -13.92 4.64 3.98
C PHE A 173 -13.82 3.90 2.63
N GLU A 174 -14.91 3.91 1.87
CA GLU A 174 -14.88 3.44 0.49
C GLU A 174 -13.80 4.18 -0.31
N GLY A 175 -12.98 3.44 -1.03
CA GLY A 175 -11.85 3.95 -1.79
C GLY A 175 -10.53 4.07 -1.01
N ASP A 176 -10.56 4.01 0.32
CA ASP A 176 -9.31 3.97 1.10
C ASP A 176 -8.49 2.74 0.73
N THR A 177 -7.18 2.87 0.82
CA THR A 177 -6.26 1.81 0.38
C THR A 177 -5.31 1.41 1.51
N ILE A 178 -5.05 0.11 1.60
CA ILE A 178 -4.05 -0.47 2.51
C ILE A 178 -2.91 -1.02 1.67
N LEU A 179 -1.68 -0.56 1.90
CA LEU A 179 -0.47 -1.20 1.38
C LEU A 179 -0.01 -2.26 2.40
N THR A 180 0.35 -3.45 1.90
CA THR A 180 0.39 -4.68 2.71
C THR A 180 1.80 -5.19 3.06
N GLY A 181 2.86 -4.41 2.87
CA GLY A 181 4.25 -4.87 3.00
C GLY A 181 5.16 -4.18 4.00
#